data_AF-A0A3E1RFH6-F1
#
_entry.id   AF-A0A3E1RFH6-F1
#
_cell.length_a   1.000
_cell.length_b   1.000
_cell.length_c   1.000
_cell.angle_alpha   90.00
_cell.angle_beta   90.00
_cell.angle_gamma   90.00
#
_symmetry.space_group_name_H-M   'P 1'
#
loop_
_entity.id
_entity.type
_entity.pdbx_description
1 polymer ?
#
loop_
_entity_poly.entity_id
_entity_poly.type
_entity_poly.pdbx_seq_one_letter_code
_entity_poly.pdbx_strand_id
1 'polypeptide(L)'
;MCLLASLAAPALAQDPADARLGAGRRLFEEGVLANGAKLSGARADGTSLVGSAAACANCHRPSGMGSVEGDIQVAPISGRFLFPQEGERPLAVMDPRIGKRMSQKRAPHTEASLGQALREGVGSNGQILSPLMPRYALADADLKLVSDYLRQLSVSPSPGVEDRTIRFATVITPGVEPERKKIMLDMLRTAFMQKNGSTVVGNTARRHMVSAAELVLGTENKWALDVWELQGAPDTWAAQLQEYKRLAPPFALLSGISNTTWAPVEAFCESEHIPCWFPSVASAPQRSTPPRYAFYFNKGLPLEAEVLGSYLREQKAKGRLVQIARSSDASLGAADALAKTLGLASETKGLKTTVLDLSQWSEAEMPGKLQQQLKSLTAADTLMLWLRPADLRLLEPVLAQVPAVRVASGQLLGGGVGLMPESLRGNMRLVYPYATPSVRDTNMGYLYVWLKLRRIPIVDLALQSEVYFAVNFLTDTLAEMLDNLYRDYMVERAENMIGQREGRKAEDEMRDQTLVRPRVRKIPMEAGIPQPSFAPGRAEHMDGKREGTTIYPRLNLGPGQRYASKGAYIAHYDASAPDLLVTETPWIVP
;
A
#
# COMPACT_ATOMS: atom_id res chain seq x y z
N MET A 1 35.71 -36.81 -34.09
CA MET A 1 35.64 -35.36 -34.40
C MET A 1 34.19 -35.02 -34.72
N CYS A 2 33.43 -34.52 -33.75
CA CYS A 2 32.10 -33.95 -33.97
C CYS A 2 32.22 -32.43 -33.84
N LEU A 3 31.99 -31.69 -34.93
CA LEU A 3 31.91 -30.24 -34.92
C LEU A 3 30.59 -29.81 -34.24
N LEU A 4 30.70 -29.07 -33.15
CA LEU A 4 29.62 -28.28 -32.55
C LEU A 4 29.46 -26.98 -33.34
N ALA A 5 28.37 -26.85 -34.09
CA ALA A 5 27.98 -25.58 -34.70
C ALA A 5 27.19 -24.76 -33.67
N SER A 6 27.79 -23.68 -33.18
CA SER A 6 27.15 -22.68 -32.33
C SER A 6 26.22 -21.80 -33.18
N LEU A 7 24.91 -22.01 -33.05
CA LEU A 7 23.88 -21.10 -33.56
C LEU A 7 23.81 -19.87 -32.62
N ALA A 8 24.46 -18.78 -33.01
CA ALA A 8 24.25 -17.48 -32.40
C ALA A 8 22.85 -16.97 -32.78
N ALA A 9 21.98 -16.75 -31.80
CA ALA A 9 20.71 -16.07 -32.01
C ALA A 9 20.96 -14.63 -32.48
N PRO A 10 20.20 -14.11 -33.46
CA PRO A 10 20.38 -12.74 -33.91
C PRO A 10 19.95 -11.78 -32.79
N ALA A 11 20.84 -10.90 -32.36
CA ALA A 11 20.47 -9.74 -31.56
C ALA A 11 19.52 -8.88 -32.40
N LEU A 12 18.25 -8.77 -31.97
CA LEU A 12 17.30 -7.84 -32.56
C LEU A 12 17.89 -6.42 -32.43
N ALA A 13 18.25 -5.82 -33.57
CA ALA A 13 18.65 -4.42 -33.60
C ALA A 13 17.47 -3.57 -33.13
N GLN A 14 17.68 -2.75 -32.09
CA GLN A 14 16.66 -1.82 -31.59
C GLN A 14 16.29 -0.82 -32.70
N ASP A 15 15.00 -0.54 -32.86
CA ASP A 15 14.53 0.49 -33.80
C ASP A 15 15.21 1.83 -33.46
N PRO A 16 15.78 2.54 -34.44
CA PRO A 16 16.34 3.88 -34.25
C PRO A 16 15.39 4.86 -33.54
N ALA A 17 14.08 4.73 -33.71
CA ALA A 17 13.08 5.54 -33.00
C ALA A 17 13.02 5.18 -31.50
N ASP A 18 13.00 3.90 -31.17
CA ASP A 18 13.00 3.40 -29.78
C ASP A 18 14.30 3.79 -29.06
N ALA A 19 15.44 3.70 -29.75
CA ALA A 19 16.73 4.12 -29.21
C ALA A 19 16.75 5.63 -28.86
N ARG A 20 16.13 6.48 -29.68
CA ARG A 20 16.02 7.93 -29.43
C ARG A 20 15.11 8.22 -28.23
N LEU A 21 13.95 7.57 -28.14
CA LEU A 21 13.05 7.72 -27.00
C LEU A 21 13.70 7.21 -25.71
N GLY A 22 14.44 6.10 -25.78
CA GLY A 22 15.23 5.59 -24.67
C GLY A 22 16.29 6.58 -24.18
N ALA A 23 16.99 7.27 -25.09
CA ALA A 23 17.94 8.31 -24.72
C ALA A 23 17.27 9.53 -24.06
N GLY A 24 16.14 9.99 -24.63
CA GLY A 24 15.34 11.07 -24.03
C GLY A 24 14.78 10.70 -22.65
N ARG A 25 14.35 9.45 -22.46
CA ARG A 25 13.89 8.92 -21.18
C ARG A 25 14.99 8.92 -20.13
N ARG A 26 16.19 8.42 -20.44
CA ARG A 26 17.33 8.43 -19.50
C ARG A 26 17.72 9.85 -19.10
N LEU A 27 17.68 10.80 -20.03
CA LEU A 27 17.90 12.20 -19.69
C LEU A 27 16.86 12.70 -18.69
N PHE A 28 15.58 12.43 -18.94
CA PHE A 28 14.47 12.86 -18.10
C PHE A 28 14.47 12.20 -16.70
N GLU A 29 14.65 10.88 -16.63
CA GLU A 29 14.53 10.10 -15.39
C GLU A 29 15.83 10.01 -14.59
N GLU A 30 16.98 9.97 -15.27
CA GLU A 30 18.28 9.66 -14.66
C GLU A 30 19.28 10.82 -14.76
N GLY A 31 18.98 11.85 -15.57
CA GLY A 31 19.89 12.96 -15.82
C GLY A 31 21.15 12.52 -16.59
N VAL A 32 20.99 11.60 -17.54
CA VAL A 32 22.08 11.09 -18.39
C VAL A 32 21.84 11.49 -19.85
N LEU A 33 22.81 12.19 -20.43
CA LEU A 33 22.78 12.66 -21.83
C LEU A 33 23.00 11.49 -22.82
N ALA A 34 22.75 11.72 -24.11
CA ALA A 34 22.86 10.68 -25.13
C ALA A 34 24.27 10.07 -25.23
N ASN A 35 25.30 10.87 -24.97
CA ASN A 35 26.70 10.47 -24.95
C ASN A 35 27.15 9.80 -23.63
N GLY A 36 26.24 9.61 -22.67
CA GLY A 36 26.53 9.04 -21.35
C GLY A 36 27.08 10.05 -20.33
N ALA A 37 27.32 11.30 -20.71
CA ALA A 37 27.69 12.36 -19.78
C ALA A 37 26.51 12.70 -18.84
N LYS A 38 26.84 13.22 -17.66
CA LYS A 38 25.84 13.65 -16.68
C LYS A 38 25.25 15.00 -17.08
N LEU A 39 23.92 15.09 -17.07
CA LEU A 39 23.20 16.35 -17.22
C LEU A 39 23.64 17.32 -16.12
N SER A 40 23.84 18.59 -16.47
CA SER A 40 24.16 19.64 -15.50
C SER A 40 23.17 20.78 -15.62
N GLY A 41 22.77 21.33 -14.48
CA GLY A 41 21.99 22.55 -14.42
C GLY A 41 22.27 23.37 -13.15
N ALA A 42 21.89 24.64 -13.18
CA ALA A 42 22.06 25.54 -12.05
C ALA A 42 20.71 26.18 -11.67
N ARG A 43 20.43 26.29 -10.38
CA ARG A 43 19.30 27.08 -9.86
C ARG A 43 19.65 28.57 -9.87
N ALA A 44 18.65 29.43 -9.69
CA ALA A 44 18.86 30.87 -9.68
C ALA A 44 19.77 31.37 -8.54
N ASP A 45 19.86 30.60 -7.45
CA ASP A 45 20.76 30.87 -6.31
C ASP A 45 22.23 30.40 -6.56
N GLY A 46 22.52 29.87 -7.75
CA GLY A 46 23.84 29.36 -8.13
C GLY A 46 24.11 27.90 -7.74
N THR A 47 23.16 27.22 -7.07
CA THR A 47 23.31 25.81 -6.71
C THR A 47 23.38 24.94 -7.98
N SER A 48 24.49 24.22 -8.15
CA SER A 48 24.69 23.30 -9.28
C SER A 48 24.17 21.90 -8.96
N LEU A 49 23.48 21.30 -9.92
CA LEU A 49 22.98 19.93 -9.90
C LEU A 49 23.60 19.16 -11.06
N VAL A 50 23.98 17.89 -10.81
CA VAL A 50 24.63 17.04 -11.82
C VAL A 50 24.08 15.62 -11.77
N GLY A 51 23.90 14.99 -12.93
CA GLY A 51 23.45 13.61 -13.08
C GLY A 51 22.04 13.42 -12.55
N SER A 52 21.83 12.37 -11.75
CA SER A 52 20.54 12.05 -11.16
C SER A 52 19.94 13.18 -10.32
N ALA A 53 20.76 14.04 -9.70
CA ALA A 53 20.26 15.22 -8.97
C ALA A 53 19.65 16.29 -9.90
N ALA A 54 20.06 16.33 -11.16
CA ALA A 54 19.55 17.22 -12.20
C ALA A 54 18.43 16.59 -13.04
N ALA A 55 18.03 15.34 -12.78
CA ALA A 55 16.97 14.67 -13.52
C ALA A 55 15.63 15.41 -13.41
N CYS A 56 14.94 15.61 -14.53
CA CYS A 56 13.67 16.34 -14.58
C CYS A 56 12.58 15.64 -13.75
N ALA A 57 12.60 14.31 -13.70
CA ALA A 57 11.65 13.49 -12.95
C ALA A 57 11.69 13.73 -11.43
N ASN A 58 12.75 14.32 -10.88
CA ASN A 58 12.80 14.64 -9.44
C ASN A 58 11.73 15.66 -9.03
N CYS A 59 11.41 16.61 -9.92
CA CYS A 59 10.38 17.62 -9.68
C CYS A 59 9.08 17.30 -10.43
N HIS A 60 9.21 16.96 -11.71
CA HIS A 60 8.06 16.74 -12.60
C HIS A 60 7.45 15.34 -12.51
N ARG A 61 8.11 14.45 -11.78
CA ARG A 61 7.74 13.05 -11.56
C ARG A 61 7.78 12.20 -12.83
N PRO A 62 7.93 10.87 -12.72
CA PRO A 62 8.00 10.01 -13.91
C PRO A 62 6.83 10.13 -14.87
N SER A 63 5.61 10.34 -14.39
CA SER A 63 4.43 10.55 -15.24
C SER A 63 4.46 11.88 -16.01
N GLY A 64 5.32 12.82 -15.62
CA GLY A 64 5.32 14.19 -16.11
C GLY A 64 4.13 15.01 -15.61
N MET A 65 3.34 14.53 -14.64
CA MET A 65 2.16 15.22 -14.13
C MET A 65 2.46 16.26 -13.04
N GLY A 66 3.74 16.39 -12.66
CA GLY A 66 4.17 17.35 -11.66
C GLY A 66 3.95 16.89 -10.23
N SER A 67 4.23 17.78 -9.28
CA SER A 67 4.16 17.50 -7.84
C SER A 67 3.74 18.73 -7.05
N VAL A 68 3.30 18.51 -5.82
CA VAL A 68 2.93 19.58 -4.87
C VAL A 68 3.57 19.27 -3.52
N GLU A 69 4.32 20.23 -2.99
CA GLU A 69 5.00 20.16 -1.69
C GLU A 69 4.87 21.51 -0.97
N GLY A 70 4.05 21.57 0.08
CA GLY A 70 3.68 22.84 0.71
C GLY A 70 3.05 23.78 -0.31
N ASP A 71 3.59 24.99 -0.44
CA ASP A 71 3.15 25.99 -1.43
C ASP A 71 3.83 25.83 -2.80
N ILE A 72 4.83 24.94 -2.91
CA ILE A 72 5.56 24.70 -4.16
C ILE A 72 4.73 23.79 -5.05
N GLN A 73 4.46 24.26 -6.26
CA GLN A 73 3.71 23.55 -7.29
C GLN A 73 4.56 23.40 -8.54
N VAL A 74 4.83 22.16 -8.91
CA VAL A 74 5.58 21.82 -10.11
C VAL A 74 4.59 21.45 -11.20
N ALA A 75 4.55 22.23 -12.28
CA ALA A 75 3.58 22.03 -13.36
C ALA A 75 3.73 20.67 -14.08
N PRO A 76 2.63 20.11 -14.62
CA PRO A 76 2.68 18.99 -15.54
C PRO A 76 3.36 19.40 -16.85
N ILE A 77 4.24 18.52 -17.34
CA ILE A 77 5.03 18.67 -18.57
C ILE A 77 4.91 17.46 -19.50
N SER A 78 3.96 16.57 -19.24
CA SER A 78 3.57 15.49 -20.17
C SER A 78 3.08 16.07 -21.50
N GLY A 79 3.04 15.23 -22.54
CA GLY A 79 2.81 15.69 -23.92
C GLY A 79 1.53 16.49 -24.08
N ARG A 80 0.43 16.04 -23.46
CA ARG A 80 -0.87 16.74 -23.46
C ARG A 80 -0.80 18.13 -22.82
N PHE A 81 0.06 18.35 -21.82
CA PHE A 81 0.16 19.63 -21.09
C PHE A 81 1.24 20.56 -21.63
N LEU A 82 2.29 20.00 -22.23
CA LEU A 82 3.39 20.75 -22.82
C LEU A 82 3.09 21.17 -24.26
N PHE A 83 2.38 20.31 -25.00
CA PHE A 83 2.05 20.44 -26.41
C PHE A 83 0.54 20.20 -26.67
N PRO A 84 -0.38 20.89 -25.97
CA PRO A 84 -1.82 20.67 -26.15
C PRO A 84 -2.24 20.98 -27.59
N GLN A 85 -3.18 20.21 -28.12
CA GLN A 85 -3.81 20.53 -29.40
C GLN A 85 -4.72 21.75 -29.27
N GLU A 86 -5.08 22.35 -30.40
CA GLU A 86 -5.96 23.52 -30.41
C GLU A 86 -7.32 23.18 -29.78
N GLY A 87 -7.75 23.98 -28.80
CA GLY A 87 -8.98 23.77 -28.07
C GLY A 87 -8.87 22.83 -26.85
N GLU A 88 -7.79 22.05 -26.73
CA GLU A 88 -7.58 21.20 -25.56
C GLU A 88 -7.26 22.03 -24.31
N ARG A 89 -7.86 21.64 -23.18
CA ARG A 89 -7.60 22.23 -21.85
C ARG A 89 -7.44 21.13 -20.82
N PRO A 90 -6.30 20.42 -20.84
CA PRO A 90 -6.08 19.33 -19.90
C PRO A 90 -6.00 19.89 -18.48
N LEU A 91 -6.60 19.14 -17.54
CA LEU A 91 -6.61 19.47 -16.11
C LEU A 91 -5.86 18.38 -15.36
N ALA A 92 -4.97 18.78 -14.47
CA ALA A 92 -4.26 17.91 -13.56
C ALA A 92 -4.52 18.37 -12.12
N VAL A 93 -4.69 17.40 -11.22
CA VAL A 93 -4.85 17.64 -9.79
C VAL A 93 -3.80 16.81 -9.06
N MET A 94 -2.94 17.42 -8.25
CA MET A 94 -2.06 16.67 -7.35
C MET A 94 -2.57 16.77 -5.92
N ASP A 95 -2.73 18.00 -5.42
CA ASP A 95 -3.42 18.29 -4.16
C ASP A 95 -4.72 19.09 -4.46
N PRO A 96 -5.90 18.55 -4.14
CA PRO A 96 -7.19 19.22 -4.36
C PRO A 96 -7.31 20.58 -3.67
N ARG A 97 -6.61 20.79 -2.55
CA ARG A 97 -6.70 22.02 -1.73
C ARG A 97 -5.99 23.19 -2.38
N ILE A 98 -4.97 22.88 -3.18
CA ILE A 98 -4.05 23.86 -3.76
C ILE A 98 -4.48 24.29 -5.19
N GLY A 99 -5.52 23.65 -5.73
CA GLY A 99 -6.50 24.21 -6.66
C GLY A 99 -5.99 24.95 -7.91
N LYS A 100 -6.06 24.28 -9.07
CA LYS A 100 -6.03 24.83 -10.45
C LYS A 100 -4.74 25.51 -10.94
N ARG A 101 -3.82 25.92 -10.06
CA ARG A 101 -2.55 26.55 -10.47
C ARG A 101 -1.59 25.60 -11.20
N MET A 102 -1.77 24.29 -11.04
CA MET A 102 -1.04 23.26 -11.80
C MET A 102 -1.42 23.27 -13.30
N SER A 103 -2.61 23.72 -13.68
CA SER A 103 -3.11 23.65 -15.07
C SER A 103 -3.28 25.04 -15.68
N GLN A 104 -2.28 25.91 -15.50
CA GLN A 104 -2.33 27.28 -16.02
C GLN A 104 -2.41 27.32 -17.55
N LYS A 105 -3.24 28.25 -18.04
CA LYS A 105 -3.37 28.51 -19.47
C LYS A 105 -2.09 29.16 -20.01
N ARG A 106 -1.54 28.59 -21.07
CA ARG A 106 -0.35 29.09 -21.77
C ARG A 106 -0.37 28.66 -23.23
N ALA A 107 0.46 29.30 -24.06
CA ALA A 107 0.68 28.85 -25.43
C ALA A 107 1.40 27.48 -25.44
N PRO A 108 1.09 26.59 -26.40
CA PRO A 108 1.84 25.33 -26.56
C PRO A 108 3.34 25.59 -26.74
N HIS A 109 4.20 24.71 -26.22
CA HIS A 109 5.62 24.80 -26.53
C HIS A 109 5.92 24.38 -27.96
N THR A 110 6.92 25.01 -28.54
CA THR A 110 7.70 24.48 -29.67
C THR A 110 9.00 23.92 -29.11
N GLU A 111 9.77 23.19 -29.92
CA GLU A 111 11.12 22.76 -29.51
C GLU A 111 11.98 23.98 -29.12
N ALA A 112 11.89 25.07 -29.89
CA ALA A 112 12.59 26.33 -29.60
C ALA A 112 12.18 26.95 -28.26
N SER A 113 10.87 27.09 -28.00
CA SER A 113 10.42 27.69 -26.72
C SER A 113 10.62 26.75 -25.53
N LEU A 114 10.68 25.43 -25.75
CA LEU A 114 11.10 24.47 -24.71
C LEU A 114 12.61 24.61 -24.42
N GLY A 115 13.44 24.78 -25.45
CA GLY A 115 14.86 25.09 -25.29
C GLY A 115 15.08 26.35 -24.47
N GLN A 116 14.32 27.40 -24.74
CA GLN A 116 14.36 28.64 -23.96
C GLN A 116 13.93 28.41 -22.50
N ALA A 117 12.87 27.64 -22.26
CA ALA A 117 12.42 27.29 -20.92
C ALA A 117 13.48 26.51 -20.12
N LEU A 118 14.17 25.55 -20.76
CA LEU A 118 15.17 24.72 -20.09
C LEU A 118 16.51 25.43 -19.89
N ARG A 119 16.94 26.28 -20.84
CA ARG A 119 18.25 26.96 -20.79
C ARG A 119 18.20 28.30 -20.06
N GLU A 120 17.14 29.07 -20.26
CA GLU A 120 17.02 30.46 -19.77
C GLU A 120 15.96 30.60 -18.70
N GLY A 121 14.97 29.69 -18.67
CA GLY A 121 13.86 29.76 -17.73
C GLY A 121 12.74 30.67 -18.18
N VAL A 122 12.58 30.83 -19.49
CA VAL A 122 11.52 31.67 -20.06
C VAL A 122 10.50 30.74 -20.71
N GLY A 123 9.27 30.76 -20.21
CA GLY A 123 8.17 29.94 -20.72
C GLY A 123 7.70 30.36 -22.11
N SER A 124 6.82 29.56 -22.72
CA SER A 124 6.31 29.78 -24.10
C SER A 124 5.59 31.12 -24.32
N ASN A 125 5.17 31.79 -23.26
CA ASN A 125 4.54 33.12 -23.27
C ASN A 125 5.39 34.19 -22.56
N GLY A 126 6.70 33.99 -22.45
CA GLY A 126 7.65 34.99 -21.95
C GLY A 126 7.74 35.12 -20.43
N GLN A 127 6.94 34.38 -19.67
CA GLN A 127 6.98 34.43 -18.20
C GLN A 127 8.17 33.66 -17.65
N ILE A 128 8.80 34.23 -16.62
CA ILE A 128 9.96 33.65 -15.94
C ILE A 128 9.52 32.47 -15.08
N LEU A 129 10.15 31.32 -15.31
CA LEU A 129 9.92 30.09 -14.55
C LEU A 129 10.54 30.19 -13.15
N SER A 130 9.98 29.41 -12.22
CA SER A 130 10.43 29.36 -10.83
C SER A 130 11.96 29.29 -10.70
N PRO A 131 12.56 30.03 -9.76
CA PRO A 131 14.01 29.99 -9.49
C PRO A 131 14.49 28.61 -9.02
N LEU A 132 13.56 27.77 -8.53
CA LEU A 132 13.84 26.38 -8.12
C LEU A 132 14.06 25.44 -9.31
N MET A 133 13.50 25.77 -10.49
CA MET A 133 13.71 24.98 -11.70
C MET A 133 15.13 25.23 -12.21
N PRO A 134 15.98 24.20 -12.40
CA PRO A 134 17.33 24.39 -12.89
C PRO A 134 17.36 24.92 -14.33
N ARG A 135 18.42 25.66 -14.66
CA ARG A 135 18.80 26.07 -16.02
C ARG A 135 19.88 25.13 -16.52
N TYR A 136 19.61 24.43 -17.62
CA TYR A 136 20.42 23.29 -18.06
C TYR A 136 21.43 23.67 -19.14
N ALA A 137 22.64 23.15 -18.99
CA ALA A 137 23.65 23.14 -20.05
C ALA A 137 23.32 22.02 -21.04
N LEU A 138 22.37 22.29 -21.95
CA LEU A 138 21.79 21.29 -22.85
C LEU A 138 22.06 21.64 -24.31
N ALA A 139 22.73 20.77 -25.07
CA ALA A 139 22.94 20.95 -26.50
C ALA A 139 21.64 20.71 -27.29
N ASP A 140 21.57 21.19 -28.55
CA ASP A 140 20.36 21.05 -29.37
C ASP A 140 20.00 19.58 -29.65
N ALA A 141 20.99 18.70 -29.81
CA ALA A 141 20.76 17.28 -29.99
C ALA A 141 20.05 16.64 -28.79
N ASP A 142 20.49 16.95 -27.56
CA ASP A 142 19.86 16.44 -26.34
C ASP A 142 18.50 17.10 -26.05
N LEU A 143 18.35 18.39 -26.39
CA LEU A 143 17.06 19.10 -26.34
C LEU A 143 16.02 18.41 -27.22
N LYS A 144 16.41 18.02 -28.43
CA LYS A 144 15.53 17.29 -29.33
C LYS A 144 15.11 15.95 -28.74
N LEU A 145 16.04 15.18 -28.15
CA LEU A 145 15.73 13.88 -27.54
C LEU A 145 14.74 14.00 -26.37
N VAL A 146 14.94 14.94 -25.46
CA VAL A 146 14.00 15.16 -24.36
C VAL A 146 12.67 15.72 -24.85
N SER A 147 12.67 16.59 -25.87
CA SER A 147 11.42 17.07 -26.48
C SER A 147 10.62 15.95 -27.11
N ASP A 148 11.27 15.04 -27.85
CA ASP A 148 10.61 13.90 -28.50
C ASP A 148 10.04 12.93 -27.44
N TYR A 149 10.76 12.69 -26.33
CA TYR A 149 10.26 11.92 -25.20
C TYR A 149 9.05 12.57 -24.52
N LEU A 150 9.13 13.87 -24.18
CA LEU A 150 8.03 14.59 -23.52
C LEU A 150 6.76 14.64 -24.38
N ARG A 151 6.89 14.64 -25.71
CA ARG A 151 5.73 14.55 -26.63
C ARG A 151 4.97 13.23 -26.51
N GLN A 152 5.62 12.15 -26.10
CA GLN A 152 5.01 10.82 -25.93
C GLN A 152 4.69 10.49 -24.46
N LEU A 153 5.26 11.26 -23.53
CA LEU A 153 5.05 11.05 -22.11
C LEU A 153 3.58 11.28 -21.74
N SER A 154 2.93 10.24 -21.21
CA SER A 154 1.56 10.29 -20.67
C SER A 154 0.55 10.93 -21.63
N VAL A 155 0.55 10.50 -22.89
CA VAL A 155 -0.42 10.97 -23.92
C VAL A 155 -1.58 10.03 -24.15
N SER A 156 -1.43 8.75 -23.77
CA SER A 156 -2.48 7.73 -23.87
C SER A 156 -2.69 7.05 -22.53
N PRO A 157 -3.93 6.70 -22.17
CA PRO A 157 -4.20 5.92 -20.96
C PRO A 157 -3.36 4.65 -20.91
N SER A 158 -2.95 4.26 -19.70
CA SER A 158 -2.20 3.00 -19.52
C SER A 158 -3.07 1.78 -19.83
N PRO A 159 -2.46 0.61 -20.15
CA PRO A 159 -3.21 -0.60 -20.46
C PRO A 159 -4.19 -0.99 -19.36
N GLY A 160 -5.36 -1.52 -19.75
CA GLY A 160 -6.48 -1.83 -18.86
C GLY A 160 -7.51 -0.71 -18.74
N VAL A 161 -7.35 0.39 -19.47
CA VAL A 161 -8.38 1.41 -19.67
C VAL A 161 -8.97 1.22 -21.07
N GLU A 162 -10.27 0.96 -21.15
CA GLU A 162 -11.02 0.68 -22.38
C GLU A 162 -12.32 1.49 -22.38
N ASP A 163 -12.53 2.36 -23.38
CA ASP A 163 -13.69 3.25 -23.51
C ASP A 163 -14.02 4.06 -22.24
N ARG A 164 -14.93 3.51 -21.43
CA ARG A 164 -15.42 4.03 -20.14
C ARG A 164 -15.31 2.99 -19.04
N THR A 165 -14.34 2.09 -19.13
CA THR A 165 -14.11 1.00 -18.19
C THR A 165 -12.63 0.93 -17.81
N ILE A 166 -12.36 0.82 -16.52
CA ILE A 166 -11.03 0.53 -15.98
C ILE A 166 -11.04 -0.89 -15.44
N ARG A 167 -10.15 -1.72 -15.97
CA ARG A 167 -10.00 -3.13 -15.60
C ARG A 167 -8.99 -3.27 -14.47
N PHE A 168 -9.35 -4.02 -13.45
CA PHE A 168 -8.49 -4.39 -12.33
C PHE A 168 -8.43 -5.90 -12.23
N ALA A 169 -7.38 -6.42 -11.60
CA ALA A 169 -7.31 -7.83 -11.24
C ALA A 169 -6.98 -7.99 -9.76
N THR A 170 -7.52 -9.02 -9.11
CA THR A 170 -7.09 -9.44 -7.77
C THR A 170 -6.38 -10.79 -7.88
N VAL A 171 -5.28 -10.96 -7.15
CA VAL A 171 -4.47 -12.19 -7.19
C VAL A 171 -4.64 -12.97 -5.90
N ILE A 172 -4.91 -14.26 -6.04
CA ILE A 172 -5.03 -15.23 -4.93
C ILE A 172 -3.97 -16.30 -5.13
N THR A 173 -3.11 -16.49 -4.13
CA THR A 173 -2.12 -17.58 -4.17
C THR A 173 -2.70 -18.89 -3.63
N PRO A 174 -2.08 -20.04 -3.94
CA PRO A 174 -2.38 -21.31 -3.29
C PRO A 174 -2.29 -21.24 -1.76
N GLY A 175 -3.04 -22.12 -1.08
CA GLY A 175 -2.99 -22.29 0.37
C GLY A 175 -3.78 -21.27 1.19
N VAL A 176 -4.52 -20.36 0.54
CA VAL A 176 -5.44 -19.44 1.20
C VAL A 176 -6.72 -20.17 1.61
N GLU A 177 -7.16 -19.96 2.85
CA GLU A 177 -8.33 -20.60 3.43
C GLU A 177 -9.60 -20.25 2.63
N PRO A 178 -10.49 -21.22 2.31
CA PRO A 178 -11.67 -20.97 1.47
C PRO A 178 -12.56 -19.83 1.98
N GLU A 179 -12.73 -19.72 3.30
CA GLU A 179 -13.53 -18.65 3.92
C GLU A 179 -12.91 -17.27 3.73
N ARG A 180 -11.58 -17.15 3.88
CA ARG A 180 -10.83 -15.89 3.67
C ARG A 180 -10.82 -15.49 2.20
N LYS A 181 -10.64 -16.44 1.29
CA LYS A 181 -10.80 -16.23 -0.15
C LYS A 181 -12.21 -15.72 -0.48
N LYS A 182 -13.24 -16.39 0.03
CA LYS A 182 -14.63 -16.04 -0.22
C LYS A 182 -14.94 -14.63 0.28
N ILE A 183 -14.58 -14.29 1.53
CA ILE A 183 -14.91 -12.98 2.11
C ILE A 183 -14.21 -11.84 1.38
N MET A 184 -12.95 -12.03 0.96
CA MET A 184 -12.22 -11.04 0.16
C MET A 184 -12.95 -10.78 -1.18
N LEU A 185 -13.31 -11.84 -1.91
CA LEU A 185 -13.99 -11.74 -3.19
C LEU A 185 -15.39 -11.12 -3.07
N ASP A 186 -16.15 -11.50 -2.04
CA ASP A 186 -17.47 -10.92 -1.77
C ASP A 186 -17.35 -9.42 -1.53
N MET A 187 -16.39 -8.99 -0.72
CA MET A 187 -16.16 -7.56 -0.46
C MET A 187 -15.78 -6.79 -1.72
N LEU A 188 -14.81 -7.29 -2.49
CA LEU A 188 -14.38 -6.66 -3.74
C LEU A 188 -15.57 -6.54 -4.73
N ARG A 189 -16.31 -7.63 -4.96
CA ARG A 189 -17.46 -7.64 -5.87
C ARG A 189 -18.56 -6.69 -5.40
N THR A 190 -18.89 -6.69 -4.11
CA THR A 190 -19.89 -5.77 -3.56
C THR A 190 -19.47 -4.31 -3.69
N ALA A 191 -18.21 -3.99 -3.43
CA ALA A 191 -17.70 -2.63 -3.57
C ALA A 191 -17.71 -2.18 -5.04
N PHE A 192 -17.33 -3.05 -5.99
CA PHE A 192 -17.38 -2.77 -7.42
C PHE A 192 -18.81 -2.56 -7.93
N MET A 193 -19.74 -3.41 -7.50
CA MET A 193 -21.16 -3.24 -7.82
C MET A 193 -21.70 -1.90 -7.30
N GLN A 194 -21.36 -1.53 -6.06
CA GLN A 194 -21.77 -0.25 -5.49
C GLN A 194 -21.21 0.92 -6.30
N LYS A 195 -19.90 0.91 -6.57
CA LYS A 195 -19.21 1.97 -7.30
C LYS A 195 -19.73 2.11 -8.73
N ASN A 196 -20.01 0.99 -9.41
CA ASN A 196 -20.59 1.01 -10.75
C ASN A 196 -22.06 1.43 -10.76
N GLY A 197 -22.81 1.10 -9.70
CA GLY A 197 -24.19 1.54 -9.51
C GLY A 197 -24.34 3.05 -9.29
N SER A 198 -23.29 3.71 -8.81
CA SER A 198 -23.19 5.18 -8.72
C SER A 198 -22.50 5.83 -9.92
N THR A 199 -22.08 5.05 -10.93
CA THR A 199 -21.46 5.59 -12.15
C THR A 199 -22.56 5.94 -13.16
N VAL A 200 -22.75 7.23 -13.45
CA VAL A 200 -23.73 7.70 -14.43
C VAL A 200 -23.08 7.70 -15.82
N VAL A 201 -23.44 6.74 -16.67
CA VAL A 201 -23.08 6.78 -18.09
C VAL A 201 -24.24 7.42 -18.85
N GLY A 202 -24.12 8.73 -19.16
CA GLY A 202 -25.14 9.47 -19.93
C GLY A 202 -26.09 10.34 -19.10
N ASN A 203 -26.67 11.35 -19.74
CA ASN A 203 -27.09 12.62 -19.13
C ASN A 203 -28.46 12.65 -18.39
N THR A 204 -29.03 11.54 -17.93
CA THR A 204 -30.48 11.53 -17.53
C THR A 204 -30.86 10.98 -16.16
N ALA A 205 -29.93 10.56 -15.29
CA ALA A 205 -30.30 10.33 -13.88
C ALA A 205 -29.11 10.48 -12.93
N ARG A 206 -29.09 11.58 -12.16
CA ARG A 206 -28.06 11.87 -11.15
C ARG A 206 -28.17 10.90 -9.97
N ARG A 207 -27.19 10.02 -9.78
CA ARG A 207 -27.08 9.16 -8.60
C ARG A 207 -25.64 9.09 -8.08
N HIS A 208 -25.37 9.96 -7.10
CA HIS A 208 -24.11 10.10 -6.34
C HIS A 208 -22.86 10.54 -7.13
N MET A 209 -21.99 11.29 -6.44
CA MET A 209 -20.76 11.89 -6.97
C MET A 209 -19.59 11.54 -6.04
N VAL A 210 -18.45 11.12 -6.60
CA VAL A 210 -17.19 11.01 -5.83
C VAL A 210 -16.54 12.38 -5.73
N SER A 211 -16.47 13.12 -6.86
CA SER A 211 -16.09 14.54 -6.87
C SER A 211 -16.97 15.36 -7.82
N ALA A 212 -17.07 16.67 -7.56
CA ALA A 212 -17.80 17.59 -8.44
C ALA A 212 -17.11 17.76 -9.80
N ALA A 213 -15.78 17.68 -9.83
CA ALA A 213 -14.98 17.82 -11.05
C ALA A 213 -15.24 16.64 -11.99
N GLU A 214 -15.28 15.41 -11.45
CA GLU A 214 -15.53 14.20 -12.23
C GLU A 214 -16.88 14.28 -12.97
N LEU A 215 -17.93 14.72 -12.26
CA LEU A 215 -19.28 14.88 -12.82
C LEU A 215 -19.35 15.99 -13.88
N VAL A 216 -18.76 17.15 -13.61
CA VAL A 216 -18.81 18.30 -14.53
C VAL A 216 -18.03 18.01 -15.81
N LEU A 217 -16.91 17.30 -15.71
CA LEU A 217 -16.06 16.93 -16.84
C LEU A 217 -16.51 15.62 -17.48
N GLY A 218 -17.43 14.89 -16.86
CA GLY A 218 -17.94 13.61 -17.33
C GLY A 218 -16.83 12.58 -17.48
N THR A 219 -15.93 12.48 -16.50
CA THR A 219 -14.76 11.58 -16.53
C THR A 219 -15.00 10.27 -15.79
N GLU A 220 -16.24 9.98 -15.36
CA GLU A 220 -16.55 8.73 -14.69
C GLU A 220 -16.30 7.53 -15.62
N ASN A 221 -15.74 6.47 -15.03
CA ASN A 221 -15.54 5.19 -15.69
C ASN A 221 -16.23 4.09 -14.87
N LYS A 222 -16.73 3.01 -15.48
CA LYS A 222 -17.07 1.76 -14.79
C LYS A 222 -15.79 0.98 -14.46
N TRP A 223 -15.87 0.05 -13.52
CA TRP A 223 -14.76 -0.84 -13.19
C TRP A 223 -15.09 -2.31 -13.48
N ALA A 224 -14.12 -3.03 -14.01
CA ALA A 224 -14.15 -4.49 -14.17
C ALA A 224 -13.14 -5.12 -13.21
N LEU A 225 -13.48 -6.26 -12.61
CA LEU A 225 -12.59 -7.01 -11.74
C LEU A 225 -12.41 -8.43 -12.28
N ASP A 226 -11.18 -8.77 -12.60
CA ASP A 226 -10.76 -10.13 -12.95
C ASP A 226 -10.14 -10.81 -11.72
N VAL A 227 -10.38 -12.11 -11.57
CA VAL A 227 -9.83 -12.91 -10.46
C VAL A 227 -8.75 -13.83 -11.02
N TRP A 228 -7.51 -13.64 -10.58
CA TRP A 228 -6.35 -14.40 -11.01
C TRP A 228 -5.96 -15.36 -9.89
N GLU A 229 -6.26 -16.64 -10.09
CA GLU A 229 -5.96 -17.69 -9.11
C GLU A 229 -4.72 -18.46 -9.55
N LEU A 230 -3.64 -18.26 -8.80
CA LEU A 230 -2.37 -18.92 -9.07
C LEU A 230 -2.42 -20.36 -8.57
N GLN A 231 -1.70 -21.25 -9.27
CA GLN A 231 -1.63 -22.66 -8.96
C GLN A 231 -0.18 -23.13 -8.83
N GLY A 232 0.03 -24.22 -8.10
CA GLY A 232 1.35 -24.84 -7.98
C GLY A 232 2.38 -23.98 -7.22
N ALA A 233 3.66 -24.31 -7.43
CA ALA A 233 4.76 -23.68 -6.71
C ALA A 233 5.05 -22.23 -7.20
N PRO A 234 5.60 -21.35 -6.33
CA PRO A 234 5.80 -19.93 -6.63
C PRO A 234 6.65 -19.59 -7.85
N ASP A 235 7.58 -20.48 -8.22
CA ASP A 235 8.44 -20.37 -9.40
C ASP A 235 7.65 -20.44 -10.73
N THR A 236 6.47 -21.07 -10.72
CA THR A 236 5.59 -21.14 -11.89
C THR A 236 4.69 -19.92 -12.07
N TRP A 237 4.55 -19.07 -11.05
CA TRP A 237 3.53 -18.01 -11.03
C TRP A 237 3.81 -16.89 -12.04
N ALA A 238 5.09 -16.61 -12.33
CA ALA A 238 5.45 -15.56 -13.30
C ALA A 238 4.84 -15.82 -14.68
N ALA A 239 4.90 -17.07 -15.17
CA ALA A 239 4.31 -17.45 -16.45
C ALA A 239 2.78 -17.35 -16.43
N GLN A 240 2.14 -17.74 -15.32
CA GLN A 240 0.68 -17.64 -15.16
C GLN A 240 0.21 -16.18 -15.17
N LEU A 241 0.91 -15.29 -14.45
CA LEU A 241 0.59 -13.85 -14.41
C LEU A 241 0.74 -13.20 -15.80
N GLN A 242 1.77 -13.58 -16.56
CA GLN A 242 1.93 -13.12 -17.94
C GLN A 242 0.80 -13.59 -18.85
N GLU A 243 0.35 -14.84 -18.71
CA GLU A 243 -0.78 -15.35 -19.50
C GLU A 243 -2.09 -14.63 -19.15
N TYR A 244 -2.36 -14.41 -17.86
CA TYR A 244 -3.52 -13.63 -17.43
C TYR A 244 -3.50 -12.21 -18.01
N LYS A 245 -2.35 -11.52 -17.93
CA LYS A 245 -2.16 -10.18 -18.51
C LYS A 245 -2.36 -10.18 -20.02
N ARG A 246 -1.87 -11.20 -20.73
CA ARG A 246 -2.00 -11.32 -22.19
C ARG A 246 -3.47 -11.42 -22.61
N LEU A 247 -4.29 -12.13 -21.83
CA LEU A 247 -5.72 -12.28 -22.09
C LEU A 247 -6.51 -11.02 -21.75
N ALA A 248 -6.22 -10.39 -20.60
CA ALA A 248 -6.94 -9.24 -20.11
C ALA A 248 -5.99 -8.33 -19.30
N PRO A 249 -5.35 -7.33 -19.92
CA PRO A 249 -4.37 -6.50 -19.25
C PRO A 249 -5.05 -5.60 -18.21
N PRO A 250 -4.69 -5.68 -16.91
CA PRO A 250 -5.29 -4.83 -15.89
C PRO A 250 -4.59 -3.47 -15.82
N PHE A 251 -5.32 -2.44 -15.41
CA PHE A 251 -4.75 -1.14 -15.07
C PHE A 251 -3.91 -1.22 -13.79
N ALA A 252 -4.42 -1.93 -12.78
CA ALA A 252 -3.73 -2.20 -11.52
C ALA A 252 -4.15 -3.57 -10.97
N LEU A 253 -3.27 -4.20 -10.18
CA LEU A 253 -3.68 -5.28 -9.29
C LEU A 253 -4.26 -4.66 -8.02
N LEU A 254 -5.50 -5.00 -7.68
CA LEU A 254 -6.25 -4.42 -6.57
C LEU A 254 -6.55 -5.47 -5.53
N SER A 255 -5.93 -5.31 -4.37
CA SER A 255 -6.00 -6.27 -3.28
C SER A 255 -5.59 -7.68 -3.73
N GLY A 256 -4.92 -8.39 -2.86
CA GLY A 256 -4.46 -9.72 -3.14
C GLY A 256 -4.19 -10.42 -1.84
N ILE A 257 -4.20 -11.73 -1.84
CA ILE A 257 -4.06 -12.49 -0.61
C ILE A 257 -3.08 -13.64 -0.81
N SER A 258 -2.18 -13.77 0.17
CA SER A 258 -1.23 -14.86 0.27
C SER A 258 -0.96 -15.18 1.73
N ASN A 259 -0.83 -16.48 2.02
CA ASN A 259 -0.37 -16.97 3.31
C ASN A 259 1.15 -17.17 3.36
N THR A 260 1.80 -17.34 2.20
CA THR A 260 3.22 -17.66 2.08
C THR A 260 3.99 -16.45 1.55
N THR A 261 4.32 -16.44 0.26
CA THR A 261 5.10 -15.39 -0.39
C THR A 261 4.23 -14.55 -1.31
N TRP A 262 4.65 -13.30 -1.49
CA TRP A 262 4.12 -12.37 -2.49
C TRP A 262 5.17 -11.97 -3.53
N ALA A 263 6.44 -12.41 -3.35
CA ALA A 263 7.56 -11.92 -4.12
C ALA A 263 7.41 -12.09 -5.66
N PRO A 264 6.88 -13.22 -6.18
CA PRO A 264 6.68 -13.35 -7.63
C PRO A 264 5.64 -12.36 -8.19
N VAL A 265 4.58 -12.07 -7.42
CA VAL A 265 3.52 -11.13 -7.84
C VAL A 265 4.05 -9.70 -7.82
N GLU A 266 4.80 -9.32 -6.78
CA GLU A 266 5.48 -8.02 -6.76
C GLU A 266 6.47 -7.88 -7.91
N ALA A 267 7.31 -8.88 -8.15
CA ALA A 267 8.29 -8.85 -9.25
C ALA A 267 7.61 -8.67 -10.62
N PHE A 268 6.47 -9.35 -10.83
CA PHE A 268 5.62 -9.14 -12.00
C PHE A 268 5.14 -7.68 -12.09
N CYS A 269 4.56 -7.13 -11.03
CA CYS A 269 4.10 -5.73 -10.98
C CYS A 269 5.21 -4.73 -11.28
N GLU A 270 6.41 -4.93 -10.72
CA GLU A 270 7.57 -4.08 -10.97
C GLU A 270 8.04 -4.16 -12.43
N SER A 271 8.15 -5.37 -12.98
CA SER A 271 8.58 -5.57 -14.38
C SER A 271 7.58 -4.99 -15.39
N GLU A 272 6.28 -5.11 -15.10
CA GLU A 272 5.20 -4.69 -15.98
C GLU A 272 4.72 -3.27 -15.73
N HIS A 273 5.33 -2.58 -14.75
CA HIS A 273 4.94 -1.25 -14.31
C HIS A 273 3.42 -1.20 -14.00
N ILE A 274 2.90 -2.24 -13.33
CA ILE A 274 1.51 -2.37 -12.90
C ILE A 274 1.42 -2.07 -11.40
N PRO A 275 0.65 -1.06 -10.96
CA PRO A 275 0.43 -0.81 -9.55
C PRO A 275 -0.10 -2.06 -8.83
N CYS A 276 0.63 -2.55 -7.84
CA CYS A 276 0.17 -3.57 -6.89
C CYS A 276 -0.42 -2.84 -5.68
N TRP A 277 -1.73 -2.63 -5.73
CA TRP A 277 -2.44 -1.77 -4.80
C TRP A 277 -2.88 -2.53 -3.55
N PHE A 278 -2.10 -2.39 -2.47
CA PHE A 278 -2.45 -2.81 -1.12
C PHE A 278 -2.90 -4.27 -1.01
N PRO A 279 -2.03 -5.25 -1.36
CA PRO A 279 -2.33 -6.64 -1.09
C PRO A 279 -2.32 -6.89 0.44
N SER A 280 -3.24 -7.74 0.90
CA SER A 280 -3.35 -8.22 2.27
C SER A 280 -2.49 -9.46 2.44
N VAL A 281 -1.22 -9.25 2.77
CA VAL A 281 -0.20 -10.31 2.87
C VAL A 281 0.44 -10.31 4.24
N ALA A 282 0.78 -11.49 4.74
CA ALA A 282 1.45 -11.65 6.03
C ALA A 282 2.83 -10.98 6.05
N SER A 283 3.51 -10.91 4.90
CA SER A 283 4.82 -10.28 4.79
C SER A 283 5.02 -9.66 3.41
N ALA A 284 5.42 -8.39 3.40
CA ALA A 284 5.90 -7.76 2.18
C ALA A 284 7.24 -8.37 1.77
N PRO A 285 7.51 -8.56 0.46
CA PRO A 285 8.79 -9.04 -0.02
C PRO A 285 9.95 -8.16 0.46
N GLN A 286 11.01 -8.80 0.97
CA GLN A 286 12.21 -8.10 1.42
C GLN A 286 13.08 -7.74 0.22
N ARG A 287 13.44 -6.46 0.09
CA ARG A 287 14.29 -5.95 -0.99
C ARG A 287 15.37 -5.00 -0.45
N SER A 288 16.50 -4.95 -1.15
CA SER A 288 17.52 -3.92 -0.92
C SER A 288 17.06 -2.53 -1.38
N THR A 289 16.20 -2.48 -2.41
CA THR A 289 15.63 -1.25 -2.96
C THR A 289 14.11 -1.37 -2.88
N PRO A 290 13.41 -0.38 -2.30
CA PRO A 290 11.95 -0.39 -2.24
C PRO A 290 11.32 -0.59 -3.63
N PRO A 291 10.23 -1.37 -3.75
CA PRO A 291 9.51 -1.50 -5.02
C PRO A 291 8.96 -0.13 -5.45
N ARG A 292 8.74 0.10 -6.73
CA ARG A 292 8.16 1.36 -7.23
C ARG A 292 6.65 1.30 -7.35
N TYR A 293 6.08 0.18 -7.76
CA TYR A 293 4.67 -0.01 -8.08
C TYR A 293 3.88 -0.76 -7.01
N ALA A 294 4.53 -1.39 -6.03
CA ALA A 294 3.84 -2.14 -4.98
C ALA A 294 3.69 -1.37 -3.65
N PHE A 295 2.44 -1.20 -3.21
CA PHE A 295 2.09 -0.52 -1.96
C PHE A 295 1.55 -1.49 -0.92
N TYR A 296 1.98 -1.35 0.33
CA TYR A 296 1.60 -2.23 1.43
C TYR A 296 1.10 -1.42 2.62
N PHE A 297 0.22 -2.03 3.42
CA PHE A 297 -0.22 -1.45 4.68
C PHE A 297 0.92 -1.35 5.69
N ASN A 298 1.75 -2.38 5.81
CA ASN A 298 2.96 -2.41 6.64
C ASN A 298 3.96 -3.40 6.04
N LYS A 299 5.14 -3.61 6.66
CA LYS A 299 6.10 -4.63 6.21
C LYS A 299 5.65 -6.08 6.53
N GLY A 300 4.57 -6.26 7.28
CA GLY A 300 4.08 -7.53 7.78
C GLY A 300 4.85 -8.04 9.00
N LEU A 301 4.98 -9.37 9.14
CA LEU A 301 5.74 -10.01 10.23
C LEU A 301 7.18 -9.50 10.42
N PRO A 302 7.93 -9.11 9.37
CA PRO A 302 9.22 -8.44 9.52
C PRO A 302 9.15 -7.15 10.36
N LEU A 303 8.07 -6.35 10.26
CA LEU A 303 7.89 -5.18 11.12
C LEU A 303 7.73 -5.59 12.59
N GLU A 304 6.93 -6.62 12.87
CA GLU A 304 6.74 -7.10 14.24
C GLU A 304 8.05 -7.66 14.82
N ALA A 305 8.86 -8.33 14.00
CA ALA A 305 10.20 -8.78 14.38
C ALA A 305 11.13 -7.59 14.69
N GLU A 306 11.15 -6.56 13.84
CA GLU A 306 11.93 -5.34 14.08
C GLU A 306 11.51 -4.64 15.39
N VAL A 307 10.21 -4.52 15.65
CA VAL A 307 9.66 -3.90 16.87
C VAL A 307 10.00 -4.70 18.12
N LEU A 308 9.78 -6.03 18.11
CA LEU A 308 10.13 -6.89 19.24
C LEU A 308 11.64 -6.87 19.49
N GLY A 309 12.45 -6.86 18.43
CA GLY A 309 13.90 -6.71 18.51
C GLY A 309 14.29 -5.41 19.23
N SER A 310 13.70 -4.29 18.84
CA SER A 310 13.94 -2.99 19.48
C SER A 310 13.53 -2.98 20.96
N TYR A 311 12.34 -3.53 21.28
CA TYR A 311 11.87 -3.65 22.66
C TYR A 311 12.82 -4.50 23.52
N LEU A 312 13.27 -5.67 23.04
CA LEU A 312 14.18 -6.55 23.79
C LEU A 312 15.57 -5.93 24.00
N ARG A 313 16.07 -5.14 23.04
CA ARG A 313 17.33 -4.39 23.21
C ARG A 313 17.20 -3.32 24.28
N GLU A 314 16.10 -2.56 24.27
CA GLU A 314 15.83 -1.52 25.26
C GLU A 314 15.73 -2.11 26.67
N GLN A 315 15.07 -3.27 26.81
CA GLN A 315 15.00 -4.02 28.06
C GLN A 315 16.32 -4.69 28.47
N LYS A 316 17.35 -4.66 27.61
CA LYS A 316 18.62 -5.38 27.79
C LYS A 316 18.39 -6.86 28.14
N ALA A 317 17.46 -7.47 27.40
CA ALA A 317 16.99 -8.83 27.66
C ALA A 317 18.16 -9.84 27.68
N LYS A 318 18.09 -10.80 28.60
CA LYS A 318 19.06 -11.88 28.79
C LYS A 318 18.34 -13.22 28.79
N GLY A 319 19.08 -14.33 28.80
CA GLY A 319 18.49 -15.68 28.86
C GLY A 319 18.29 -16.27 27.47
N ARG A 320 17.13 -16.87 27.21
CA ARG A 320 16.80 -17.45 25.90
C ARG A 320 15.58 -16.80 25.29
N LEU A 321 15.62 -16.64 23.97
CA LEU A 321 14.48 -16.35 23.12
C LEU A 321 14.17 -17.60 22.29
N VAL A 322 13.09 -18.30 22.62
CA VAL A 322 12.58 -19.41 21.80
C VAL A 322 11.47 -18.87 20.91
N GLN A 323 11.56 -19.16 19.62
CA GLN A 323 10.58 -18.73 18.63
C GLN A 323 9.90 -19.97 18.05
N ILE A 324 8.58 -20.00 18.03
CA ILE A 324 7.80 -21.07 17.41
C ILE A 324 7.20 -20.52 16.12
N ALA A 325 7.49 -21.17 15.00
CA ALA A 325 7.06 -20.75 13.67
C ALA A 325 6.64 -21.97 12.83
N ARG A 326 6.05 -21.70 11.67
CA ARG A 326 5.69 -22.72 10.67
C ARG A 326 6.22 -22.32 9.30
N SER A 327 6.75 -23.28 8.53
CA SER A 327 7.25 -23.04 7.16
C SER A 327 6.17 -22.79 6.10
N SER A 328 4.92 -23.20 6.36
CA SER A 328 3.79 -22.91 5.46
C SER A 328 3.27 -21.48 5.56
N ASP A 329 3.85 -20.67 6.45
CA ASP A 329 3.54 -19.26 6.64
C ASP A 329 4.82 -18.44 6.49
N ALA A 330 4.67 -17.13 6.24
CA ALA A 330 5.80 -16.20 6.24
C ALA A 330 6.56 -16.09 7.60
N SER A 331 6.12 -16.83 8.62
CA SER A 331 6.59 -16.83 10.00
C SER A 331 8.07 -17.18 10.17
N LEU A 332 8.64 -18.12 9.39
CA LEU A 332 10.06 -18.45 9.50
C LEU A 332 10.96 -17.26 9.13
N GLY A 333 10.61 -16.52 8.08
CA GLY A 333 11.38 -15.34 7.67
C GLY A 333 11.41 -14.25 8.75
N ALA A 334 10.30 -14.08 9.47
CA ALA A 334 10.25 -13.16 10.61
C ALA A 334 11.08 -13.64 11.79
N ALA A 335 11.04 -14.94 12.09
CA ALA A 335 11.83 -15.53 13.17
C ALA A 335 13.34 -15.40 12.92
N ASP A 336 13.78 -15.65 11.69
CA ASP A 336 15.17 -15.48 11.26
C ASP A 336 15.61 -14.01 11.30
N ALA A 337 14.75 -13.09 10.85
CA ALA A 337 15.01 -11.66 10.89
C ALA A 337 15.20 -11.15 12.33
N LEU A 338 14.35 -11.60 13.27
CA LEU A 338 14.48 -11.27 14.68
C LEU A 338 15.79 -11.82 15.26
N ALA A 339 16.09 -13.09 15.02
CA ALA A 339 17.32 -13.73 15.51
C ALA A 339 18.58 -13.01 15.01
N LYS A 340 18.62 -12.66 13.72
CA LYS A 340 19.73 -11.93 13.11
C LYS A 340 19.90 -10.54 13.73
N THR A 341 18.81 -9.80 13.89
CA THR A 341 18.85 -8.43 14.44
C THR A 341 19.36 -8.41 15.87
N LEU A 342 18.94 -9.38 16.69
CA LEU A 342 19.37 -9.50 18.09
C LEU A 342 20.80 -10.01 18.23
N GLY A 343 21.26 -10.91 17.33
CA GLY A 343 22.62 -11.44 17.35
C GLY A 343 23.69 -10.40 17.01
N LEU A 344 23.33 -9.34 16.28
CA LEU A 344 24.23 -8.24 15.91
C LEU A 344 24.33 -7.14 16.99
N ALA A 345 23.39 -7.09 17.93
CA ALA A 345 23.29 -6.03 18.94
C ALA A 345 24.09 -6.36 20.22
N SER A 346 24.85 -5.39 20.70
CA SER A 346 25.70 -5.53 21.88
C SER A 346 24.90 -5.73 23.18
N GLU A 347 23.73 -5.09 23.24
CA GLU A 347 22.77 -5.04 24.34
C GLU A 347 22.14 -6.41 24.62
N THR A 348 22.08 -7.27 23.59
CA THR A 348 21.49 -8.60 23.63
C THR A 348 22.53 -9.71 23.43
N LYS A 349 23.82 -9.42 23.60
CA LYS A 349 24.91 -10.40 23.48
C LYS A 349 24.76 -11.61 24.42
N GLY A 350 24.01 -11.47 25.52
CA GLY A 350 23.68 -12.53 26.47
C GLY A 350 22.38 -13.30 26.18
N LEU A 351 21.67 -12.97 25.09
CA LEU A 351 20.41 -13.60 24.70
C LEU A 351 20.67 -14.69 23.66
N LYS A 352 20.32 -15.93 23.99
CA LYS A 352 20.44 -17.07 23.07
C LYS A 352 19.13 -17.29 22.33
N THR A 353 19.15 -17.19 21.01
CA THR A 353 17.95 -17.36 20.19
C THR A 353 17.85 -18.77 19.61
N THR A 354 16.65 -19.34 19.58
CA THR A 354 16.37 -20.64 18.96
C THR A 354 15.04 -20.57 18.22
N VAL A 355 14.97 -21.14 17.02
CA VAL A 355 13.75 -21.24 16.21
C VAL A 355 13.32 -22.70 16.17
N LEU A 356 12.05 -22.96 16.49
CA LEU A 356 11.40 -24.25 16.39
C LEU A 356 10.39 -24.19 15.24
N ASP A 357 10.63 -24.97 14.19
CA ASP A 357 9.71 -25.11 13.05
C ASP A 357 8.73 -26.25 13.29
N LEU A 358 7.46 -25.92 13.53
CA LEU A 358 6.40 -26.90 13.77
C LEU A 358 6.12 -27.76 12.54
N SER A 359 6.47 -27.32 11.33
CA SER A 359 6.28 -28.10 10.10
C SER A 359 7.10 -29.39 10.08
N GLN A 360 8.06 -29.53 10.97
CA GLN A 360 8.88 -30.74 11.09
C GLN A 360 8.15 -31.88 11.82
N TRP A 361 7.02 -31.60 12.47
CA TRP A 361 6.27 -32.56 13.28
C TRP A 361 4.85 -32.72 12.74
N SER A 362 4.30 -33.93 12.84
CA SER A 362 2.87 -34.13 12.59
C SER A 362 2.03 -33.49 13.70
N GLU A 363 0.79 -33.11 13.41
CA GLU A 363 -0.12 -32.49 14.41
C GLU A 363 -0.26 -33.33 15.69
N ALA A 364 -0.24 -34.66 15.56
CA ALA A 364 -0.34 -35.59 16.70
C ALA A 364 0.92 -35.57 17.58
N GLU A 365 2.10 -35.36 17.00
CA GLU A 365 3.38 -35.33 17.72
C GLU A 365 3.69 -33.95 18.32
N MET A 366 3.13 -32.88 17.74
CA MET A 366 3.47 -31.49 18.07
C MET A 366 3.39 -31.19 19.57
N PRO A 367 2.30 -31.49 20.31
CA PRO A 367 2.21 -31.14 21.73
C PRO A 367 3.31 -31.78 22.58
N GLY A 368 3.58 -33.09 22.37
CA GLY A 368 4.57 -33.83 23.16
C GLY A 368 6.00 -33.38 22.86
N LYS A 369 6.33 -33.20 21.57
CA LYS A 369 7.66 -32.70 21.15
C LYS A 369 7.88 -31.26 21.64
N LEU A 370 6.86 -30.41 21.55
CA LEU A 370 6.95 -29.04 22.02
C LEU A 370 7.14 -28.99 23.54
N GLN A 371 6.37 -29.77 24.31
CA GLN A 371 6.52 -29.84 25.76
C GLN A 371 7.96 -30.22 26.16
N GLN A 372 8.58 -31.16 25.44
CA GLN A 372 9.97 -31.55 25.68
C GLN A 372 10.95 -30.39 25.44
N GLN A 373 10.77 -29.61 24.36
CA GLN A 373 11.63 -28.47 24.04
C GLN A 373 11.47 -27.32 25.05
N LEU A 374 10.24 -27.08 25.52
CA LEU A 374 9.93 -25.94 26.40
C LEU A 374 10.15 -26.23 27.90
N LYS A 375 10.34 -27.50 28.31
CA LYS A 375 10.46 -27.92 29.72
C LYS A 375 11.52 -27.16 30.54
N SER A 376 12.59 -26.70 29.89
CA SER A 376 13.68 -26.01 30.57
C SER A 376 13.48 -24.51 30.68
N LEU A 377 12.44 -23.93 30.07
CA LEU A 377 12.21 -22.48 30.07
C LEU A 377 11.76 -21.98 31.45
N THR A 378 12.17 -20.76 31.77
CA THR A 378 11.93 -20.07 33.04
C THR A 378 11.32 -18.69 32.78
N ALA A 379 10.88 -17.98 33.83
CA ALA A 379 10.36 -16.62 33.70
C ALA A 379 11.37 -15.57 33.20
N ALA A 380 12.66 -15.91 33.18
CA ALA A 380 13.71 -15.07 32.58
C ALA A 380 13.83 -15.26 31.05
N ASP A 381 13.19 -16.27 30.48
CA ASP A 381 13.19 -16.56 29.06
C ASP A 381 11.98 -15.92 28.36
N THR A 382 12.09 -15.71 27.05
CA THR A 382 11.01 -15.22 26.19
C THR A 382 10.60 -16.28 25.18
N LEU A 383 9.29 -16.47 25.00
CA LEU A 383 8.70 -17.37 24.03
C LEU A 383 7.89 -16.55 23.01
N MET A 384 8.41 -16.44 21.78
CA MET A 384 7.72 -15.77 20.67
C MET A 384 6.90 -16.77 19.85
N LEU A 385 5.62 -16.48 19.66
CA LEU A 385 4.64 -17.31 18.97
C LEU A 385 4.27 -16.66 17.63
N TRP A 386 4.87 -17.15 16.54
CA TRP A 386 4.52 -16.80 15.17
C TRP A 386 3.42 -17.72 14.64
N LEU A 387 2.30 -17.79 15.37
CA LEU A 387 1.27 -18.80 15.22
C LEU A 387 -0.11 -18.21 14.91
N ARG A 388 -0.88 -18.93 14.09
CA ARG A 388 -2.30 -18.64 13.83
C ARG A 388 -3.20 -19.21 14.93
N PRO A 389 -4.48 -18.78 15.03
CA PRO A 389 -5.40 -19.25 16.07
C PRO A 389 -5.59 -20.77 16.14
N ALA A 390 -5.50 -21.50 15.02
CA ALA A 390 -5.63 -22.96 15.02
C ALA A 390 -4.52 -23.65 15.82
N ASP A 391 -3.27 -23.21 15.64
CA ASP A 391 -2.12 -23.78 16.35
C ASP A 391 -2.11 -23.39 17.82
N LEU A 392 -2.52 -22.16 18.13
CA LEU A 392 -2.65 -21.72 19.51
C LEU A 392 -3.65 -22.57 20.29
N ARG A 393 -4.77 -22.96 19.68
CA ARG A 393 -5.73 -23.89 20.29
C ARG A 393 -5.16 -25.29 20.45
N LEU A 394 -4.47 -25.81 19.43
CA LEU A 394 -3.84 -27.14 19.49
C LEU A 394 -2.78 -27.22 20.61
N LEU A 395 -2.01 -26.15 20.79
CA LEU A 395 -0.86 -26.11 21.69
C LEU A 395 -1.15 -25.47 23.05
N GLU A 396 -2.36 -24.96 23.26
CA GLU A 396 -2.81 -24.30 24.49
C GLU A 396 -2.43 -25.10 25.76
N PRO A 397 -2.69 -26.42 25.87
CA PRO A 397 -2.38 -27.16 27.10
C PRO A 397 -0.90 -27.16 27.45
N VAL A 398 -0.02 -27.10 26.45
CA VAL A 398 1.43 -27.05 26.63
C VAL A 398 1.87 -25.63 26.93
N LEU A 399 1.44 -24.66 26.11
CA LEU A 399 1.83 -23.25 26.21
C LEU A 399 1.40 -22.61 27.54
N ALA A 400 0.24 -22.98 28.08
CA ALA A 400 -0.28 -22.44 29.33
C ALA A 400 0.64 -22.75 30.53
N GLN A 401 1.33 -23.89 30.50
CA GLN A 401 2.23 -24.36 31.57
C GLN A 401 3.63 -23.74 31.51
N VAL A 402 3.97 -23.04 30.43
CA VAL A 402 5.32 -22.49 30.25
C VAL A 402 5.46 -21.20 31.07
N PRO A 403 6.47 -21.10 31.97
CA PRO A 403 6.62 -19.94 32.85
C PRO A 403 7.27 -18.72 32.17
N ALA A 404 7.77 -18.88 30.94
CA ALA A 404 8.42 -17.82 30.16
C ALA A 404 7.47 -16.65 29.82
N VAL A 405 8.04 -15.48 29.57
CA VAL A 405 7.29 -14.36 29.01
C VAL A 405 6.82 -14.73 27.60
N ARG A 406 5.51 -14.81 27.39
CA ARG A 406 4.92 -15.16 26.10
C ARG A 406 4.68 -13.90 25.29
N VAL A 407 5.07 -13.94 24.02
CA VAL A 407 4.81 -12.89 23.05
C VAL A 407 4.16 -13.52 21.82
N ALA A 408 3.13 -12.91 21.26
CA ALA A 408 2.49 -13.38 20.03
C ALA A 408 2.36 -12.27 19.00
N SER A 409 2.25 -12.68 17.73
CA SER A 409 2.02 -11.78 16.60
C SER A 409 0.58 -11.26 16.58
N GLY A 410 0.40 -9.94 16.63
CA GLY A 410 -0.92 -9.32 16.51
C GLY A 410 -1.52 -9.50 15.11
N GLN A 411 -0.68 -9.52 14.07
CA GLN A 411 -1.10 -9.73 12.69
C GLN A 411 -1.58 -11.17 12.43
N LEU A 412 -0.88 -12.21 12.90
CA LEU A 412 -1.33 -13.60 12.72
C LEU A 412 -2.60 -13.92 13.51
N LEU A 413 -2.89 -13.15 14.56
CA LEU A 413 -4.16 -13.17 15.29
C LEU A 413 -5.26 -12.35 14.60
N GLY A 414 -5.03 -11.80 13.41
CA GLY A 414 -6.02 -10.99 12.66
C GLY A 414 -6.47 -9.73 13.39
N GLY A 415 -5.66 -9.21 14.34
CA GLY A 415 -6.04 -8.11 15.23
C GLY A 415 -7.18 -8.45 16.22
N GLY A 416 -7.66 -9.70 16.22
CA GLY A 416 -8.76 -10.17 17.05
C GLY A 416 -8.29 -10.56 18.45
N VAL A 417 -8.42 -9.64 19.40
CA VAL A 417 -8.05 -9.84 20.82
C VAL A 417 -8.74 -11.08 21.41
N GLY A 418 -9.98 -11.38 20.99
CA GLY A 418 -10.77 -12.54 21.44
C GLY A 418 -10.40 -13.90 20.80
N LEU A 419 -9.46 -13.96 19.85
CA LEU A 419 -9.00 -15.22 19.25
C LEU A 419 -7.94 -15.95 20.09
N MET A 420 -7.45 -15.30 21.15
CA MET A 420 -6.51 -15.89 22.11
C MET A 420 -7.25 -16.72 23.16
N PRO A 421 -6.86 -18.00 23.36
CA PRO A 421 -7.43 -18.83 24.43
C PRO A 421 -7.25 -18.19 25.80
N GLU A 422 -8.28 -18.27 26.65
CA GLU A 422 -8.31 -17.59 27.96
C GLU A 422 -7.14 -17.98 28.85
N SER A 423 -6.75 -19.26 28.86
CA SER A 423 -5.64 -19.77 29.66
C SER A 423 -4.28 -19.17 29.28
N LEU A 424 -4.15 -18.63 28.06
CA LEU A 424 -2.92 -18.02 27.58
C LEU A 424 -2.86 -16.52 27.84
N ARG A 425 -3.98 -15.85 28.13
CA ARG A 425 -4.05 -14.38 28.23
C ARG A 425 -3.20 -13.82 29.39
N GLY A 426 -3.22 -14.49 30.55
CA GLY A 426 -2.37 -14.12 31.69
C GLY A 426 -0.89 -14.25 31.31
N ASN A 427 -0.14 -13.15 31.30
CA ASN A 427 1.27 -13.07 30.87
C ASN A 427 1.53 -13.17 29.36
N MET A 428 0.53 -12.91 28.51
CA MET A 428 0.74 -12.75 27.06
C MET A 428 0.97 -11.28 26.70
N ARG A 429 2.05 -11.03 25.97
CA ARG A 429 2.28 -9.79 25.23
C ARG A 429 1.96 -9.99 23.76
N LEU A 430 1.53 -8.93 23.09
CA LEU A 430 1.31 -8.89 21.66
C LEU A 430 2.22 -7.83 21.04
N VAL A 431 2.88 -8.17 19.94
CA VAL A 431 3.39 -7.16 19.02
C VAL A 431 2.23 -6.76 18.13
N TYR A 432 1.67 -5.57 18.36
CA TYR A 432 0.33 -5.22 17.88
C TYR A 432 0.39 -4.04 16.90
N PRO A 433 0.36 -4.29 15.57
CA PRO A 433 0.52 -3.26 14.54
C PRO A 433 -0.76 -2.46 14.24
N TYR A 434 -1.80 -2.63 15.05
CA TYR A 434 -3.13 -2.06 14.84
C TYR A 434 -3.48 -1.03 15.92
N ALA A 435 -4.53 -0.26 15.66
CA ALA A 435 -5.13 0.61 16.66
C ALA A 435 -5.69 -0.23 17.82
N THR A 436 -5.56 0.29 19.04
CA THR A 436 -6.16 -0.32 20.24
C THR A 436 -7.67 -0.50 20.04
N PRO A 437 -8.32 -1.48 20.69
CA PRO A 437 -9.73 -1.79 20.45
C PRO A 437 -10.67 -0.57 20.50
N SER A 438 -10.48 0.34 21.46
CA SER A 438 -11.31 1.56 21.59
C SER A 438 -11.16 2.53 20.41
N VAL A 439 -9.91 2.79 19.98
CA VAL A 439 -9.63 3.66 18.82
C VAL A 439 -10.07 2.98 17.53
N ARG A 440 -9.80 1.68 17.41
CA ARG A 440 -10.17 0.85 16.27
C ARG A 440 -11.67 0.87 16.03
N ASP A 441 -12.48 0.61 17.06
CA ASP A 441 -13.93 0.52 16.88
C ASP A 441 -14.54 1.86 16.43
N THR A 442 -13.96 2.98 16.90
CA THR A 442 -14.28 4.32 16.40
C THR A 442 -13.86 4.49 14.92
N ASN A 443 -12.62 4.12 14.57
CA ASN A 443 -12.10 4.24 13.21
C ASN A 443 -12.81 3.33 12.20
N MET A 444 -13.37 2.20 12.63
CA MET A 444 -13.99 1.18 11.78
C MET A 444 -15.52 1.29 11.70
N GLY A 445 -16.13 2.28 12.35
CA GLY A 445 -17.59 2.42 12.41
C GLY A 445 -18.30 2.35 11.05
N TYR A 446 -17.76 3.03 10.03
CA TYR A 446 -18.33 3.01 8.67
C TYR A 446 -18.22 1.63 8.01
N LEU A 447 -17.09 0.94 8.19
CA LEU A 447 -16.95 -0.43 7.71
C LEU A 447 -18.00 -1.34 8.35
N TYR A 448 -18.18 -1.27 9.67
CA TYR A 448 -19.18 -2.09 10.36
C TYR A 448 -20.60 -1.86 9.85
N VAL A 449 -20.98 -0.58 9.64
CA VAL A 449 -22.28 -0.24 9.05
C VAL A 449 -22.39 -0.79 7.63
N TRP A 450 -21.35 -0.63 6.81
CA TRP A 450 -21.32 -1.13 5.44
C TRP A 450 -21.47 -2.65 5.39
N LEU A 451 -20.70 -3.40 6.19
CA LEU A 451 -20.80 -4.86 6.29
C LEU A 451 -22.21 -5.30 6.69
N LYS A 452 -22.81 -4.65 7.69
CA LYS A 452 -24.19 -4.93 8.14
C LYS A 452 -25.22 -4.67 7.04
N LEU A 453 -25.15 -3.52 6.35
CA LEU A 453 -26.07 -3.17 5.27
C LEU A 453 -25.94 -4.12 4.06
N ARG A 454 -24.73 -4.59 3.79
CA ARG A 454 -24.44 -5.53 2.70
C ARG A 454 -24.59 -6.99 3.10
N ARG A 455 -24.90 -7.27 4.37
CA ARG A 455 -25.03 -8.63 4.93
C ARG A 455 -23.76 -9.47 4.75
N ILE A 456 -22.60 -8.84 4.89
CA ILE A 456 -21.30 -9.48 4.83
C ILE A 456 -20.85 -9.76 6.28
N PRO A 457 -20.61 -11.02 6.67
CA PRO A 457 -20.17 -11.35 8.03
C PRO A 457 -18.74 -10.87 8.29
N ILE A 458 -18.38 -10.68 9.55
CA ILE A 458 -16.98 -10.48 9.95
C ILE A 458 -16.34 -11.86 10.10
N VAL A 459 -15.33 -12.14 9.27
CA VAL A 459 -14.56 -13.39 9.25
C VAL A 459 -13.10 -13.11 9.63
N ASP A 460 -12.51 -12.09 9.02
CA ASP A 460 -11.14 -11.64 9.25
C ASP A 460 -11.15 -10.12 9.20
N LEU A 461 -11.24 -9.48 10.37
CA LEU A 461 -11.46 -8.06 10.48
C LEU A 461 -10.33 -7.23 9.86
N ALA A 462 -9.09 -7.70 9.98
CA ALA A 462 -7.93 -7.04 9.39
C ALA A 462 -8.01 -7.09 7.86
N LEU A 463 -8.16 -8.28 7.27
CA LEU A 463 -8.34 -8.45 5.82
C LEU A 463 -9.50 -7.61 5.27
N GLN A 464 -10.64 -7.63 5.95
CA GLN A 464 -11.82 -6.89 5.51
C GLN A 464 -11.60 -5.37 5.61
N SER A 465 -10.94 -4.88 6.66
CA SER A 465 -10.52 -3.47 6.78
C SER A 465 -9.58 -3.06 5.66
N GLU A 466 -8.62 -3.90 5.33
CA GLU A 466 -7.62 -3.65 4.30
C GLU A 466 -8.24 -3.60 2.91
N VAL A 467 -9.08 -4.58 2.56
CA VAL A 467 -9.82 -4.61 1.30
C VAL A 467 -10.74 -3.39 1.18
N TYR A 468 -11.48 -3.07 2.24
CA TYR A 468 -12.36 -1.91 2.25
C TYR A 468 -11.58 -0.61 2.04
N PHE A 469 -10.47 -0.43 2.76
CA PHE A 469 -9.61 0.74 2.59
C PHE A 469 -9.05 0.82 1.17
N ALA A 470 -8.49 -0.28 0.65
CA ALA A 470 -7.83 -0.31 -0.66
C ALA A 470 -8.79 0.14 -1.78
N VAL A 471 -10.04 -0.34 -1.78
CA VAL A 471 -11.05 0.03 -2.78
C VAL A 471 -11.49 1.48 -2.63
N ASN A 472 -11.73 1.96 -1.41
CA ASN A 472 -12.14 3.35 -1.19
C ASN A 472 -11.01 4.33 -1.54
N PHE A 473 -9.78 4.02 -1.16
CA PHE A 473 -8.63 4.86 -1.49
C PHE A 473 -8.35 4.87 -3.00
N LEU A 474 -8.54 3.74 -3.69
CA LEU A 474 -8.50 3.68 -5.15
C LEU A 474 -9.58 4.58 -5.77
N THR A 475 -10.80 4.55 -5.23
CA THR A 475 -11.93 5.36 -5.71
C THR A 475 -11.59 6.84 -5.63
N ASP A 476 -11.12 7.30 -4.46
CA ASP A 476 -10.74 8.69 -4.24
C ASP A 476 -9.56 9.09 -5.15
N THR A 477 -8.58 8.20 -5.32
CA THR A 477 -7.40 8.45 -6.15
C THR A 477 -7.77 8.65 -7.62
N LEU A 478 -8.60 7.77 -8.17
CA LEU A 478 -9.02 7.81 -9.58
C LEU A 478 -9.98 8.96 -9.89
N ALA A 479 -10.90 9.28 -8.97
CA ALA A 479 -11.83 10.40 -9.17
C ALA A 479 -11.13 11.75 -9.33
N GLU A 480 -9.94 11.90 -8.73
CA GLU A 480 -9.10 13.09 -8.86
C GLU A 480 -8.08 13.01 -10.01
N MET A 481 -7.89 11.82 -10.62
CA MET A 481 -7.06 11.67 -11.82
C MET A 481 -7.76 12.17 -13.09
N LEU A 482 -9.10 12.28 -13.08
CA LEU A 482 -9.90 12.66 -14.24
C LEU A 482 -9.55 11.76 -15.45
N ASP A 483 -9.33 12.33 -16.65
CA ASP A 483 -8.91 11.61 -17.85
C ASP A 483 -7.40 11.32 -17.93
N ASN A 484 -6.65 11.53 -16.84
CA ASN A 484 -5.21 11.25 -16.79
C ASN A 484 -4.96 9.85 -16.21
N LEU A 485 -5.52 8.83 -16.85
CA LEU A 485 -5.44 7.45 -16.36
C LEU A 485 -4.09 6.81 -16.70
N TYR A 486 -3.03 7.30 -16.06
CA TYR A 486 -1.66 6.81 -16.17
C TYR A 486 -1.23 6.13 -14.88
N ARG A 487 -0.62 4.94 -14.98
CA ARG A 487 -0.19 4.15 -13.82
C ARG A 487 0.83 4.88 -12.95
N ASP A 488 1.81 5.54 -13.55
CA ASP A 488 2.79 6.34 -12.80
C ASP A 488 2.13 7.49 -12.05
N TYR A 489 1.14 8.14 -12.66
CA TYR A 489 0.41 9.22 -11.99
C TYR A 489 -0.43 8.69 -10.81
N MET A 490 -1.03 7.50 -10.93
CA MET A 490 -1.68 6.84 -9.81
C MET A 490 -0.71 6.58 -8.64
N VAL A 491 0.49 6.06 -8.93
CA VAL A 491 1.55 5.81 -7.93
C VAL A 491 1.93 7.11 -7.22
N GLU A 492 2.20 8.16 -7.99
CA GLU A 492 2.63 9.45 -7.44
C GLU A 492 1.55 10.13 -6.60
N ARG A 493 0.29 10.03 -7.04
CA ARG A 493 -0.86 10.54 -6.27
C ARG A 493 -1.04 9.77 -4.96
N ALA A 494 -0.87 8.45 -4.98
CA ALA A 494 -0.97 7.64 -3.78
C ALA A 494 0.05 8.06 -2.71
N GLU A 495 1.31 8.28 -3.13
CA GLU A 495 2.38 8.77 -2.26
C GLU A 495 2.09 10.15 -1.68
N ASN A 496 1.46 11.04 -2.45
CA ASN A 496 1.16 12.40 -2.00
C ASN A 496 -0.09 12.46 -1.10
N MET A 497 -1.09 11.60 -1.36
CA MET A 497 -2.44 11.81 -0.85
C MET A 497 -2.87 10.97 0.34
N ILE A 498 -2.29 9.79 0.57
CA ILE A 498 -2.85 8.85 1.56
C ILE A 498 -3.02 9.47 2.96
N GLY A 499 -2.00 10.20 3.46
CA GLY A 499 -2.06 10.81 4.79
C GLY A 499 -3.08 11.95 4.88
N GLN A 500 -3.16 12.78 3.84
CA GLN A 500 -4.14 13.86 3.77
C GLN A 500 -5.57 13.32 3.62
N ARG A 501 -5.73 12.26 2.83
CA ARG A 501 -7.00 11.56 2.62
C ARG A 501 -7.51 10.96 3.93
N GLU A 502 -6.65 10.31 4.71
CA GLU A 502 -7.05 9.75 6.01
C GLU A 502 -7.55 10.81 6.98
N GLY A 503 -6.82 11.93 7.11
CA GLY A 503 -7.25 13.04 7.96
C GLY A 503 -8.62 13.60 7.53
N ARG A 504 -8.77 13.95 6.24
CA ARG A 504 -10.03 14.49 5.70
C ARG A 504 -11.20 13.54 5.87
N LYS A 505 -11.00 12.26 5.53
CA LYS A 505 -12.08 11.28 5.58
C LYS A 505 -12.51 10.99 7.01
N ALA A 506 -11.57 10.93 7.95
CA ALA A 506 -11.90 10.81 9.37
C ALA A 506 -12.75 12.01 9.86
N GLU A 507 -12.39 13.24 9.47
CA GLU A 507 -13.14 14.45 9.81
C GLU A 507 -14.55 14.48 9.19
N ASP A 508 -14.68 14.15 7.91
CA ASP A 508 -15.98 14.11 7.21
C ASP A 508 -16.92 13.08 7.84
N GLU A 509 -16.42 11.88 8.11
CA GLU A 509 -17.20 10.82 8.73
C GLU A 509 -17.56 11.13 10.20
N MET A 510 -16.71 11.87 10.94
CA MET A 510 -17.08 12.41 12.25
C MET A 510 -18.19 13.44 12.15
N ARG A 511 -18.13 14.37 11.18
CA ARG A 511 -19.17 15.39 10.97
C ARG A 511 -20.52 14.72 10.70
N ASP A 512 -20.56 13.75 9.80
CA ASP A 512 -21.77 12.99 9.49
C ASP A 512 -22.36 12.31 10.74
N GLN A 513 -21.52 11.69 11.58
CA GLN A 513 -21.97 11.09 12.84
C GLN A 513 -22.59 12.12 13.80
N THR A 514 -22.01 13.32 13.90
CA THR A 514 -22.57 14.40 14.75
C THR A 514 -23.88 14.96 14.21
N LEU A 515 -24.06 15.01 12.88
CA LEU A 515 -25.28 15.50 12.22
C LEU A 515 -26.45 14.51 12.31
N VAL A 516 -26.16 13.21 12.43
CA VAL A 516 -27.16 12.14 12.53
C VAL A 516 -27.67 11.92 13.96
N ARG A 517 -27.13 12.62 14.99
CA ARG A 517 -27.77 12.67 16.33
C ARG A 517 -29.10 13.43 16.23
N PRO A 518 -30.29 12.79 16.34
CA PRO A 518 -31.54 13.52 16.26
C PRO A 518 -31.69 14.40 17.49
N ARG A 519 -32.08 15.67 17.32
CA ARG A 519 -32.89 16.35 18.33
C ARG A 519 -34.17 15.52 18.47
N VAL A 520 -34.23 14.64 19.46
CA VAL A 520 -35.42 13.86 19.81
C VAL A 520 -36.52 14.83 20.26
N ARG A 521 -37.30 15.35 19.31
CA ARG A 521 -38.69 15.69 19.58
C ARG A 521 -39.44 14.36 19.60
N LYS A 522 -40.04 14.05 20.74
CA LYS A 522 -40.93 12.89 20.93
C LYS A 522 -42.04 12.92 19.89
N ILE A 523 -41.89 12.13 18.83
CA ILE A 523 -43.01 11.74 17.97
C ILE A 523 -43.48 10.39 18.53
N PRO A 524 -44.77 10.20 18.87
CA PRO A 524 -45.26 8.91 19.34
C PRO A 524 -45.13 7.90 18.19
N MET A 525 -44.23 6.92 18.33
CA MET A 525 -44.12 5.81 17.38
C MET A 525 -45.18 4.75 17.70
N GLU A 526 -45.95 4.36 16.69
CA GLU A 526 -46.76 3.13 16.73
C GLU A 526 -45.86 1.91 17.01
N ALA A 527 -46.38 1.03 17.87
CA ALA A 527 -45.67 -0.14 18.35
C ALA A 527 -45.47 -1.18 17.24
N GLY A 528 -44.22 -1.47 16.88
CA GLY A 528 -43.93 -2.56 15.94
C GLY A 528 -42.53 -2.58 15.29
N ILE A 529 -41.74 -1.51 15.39
CA ILE A 529 -40.38 -1.47 14.82
C ILE A 529 -39.37 -1.76 15.94
N PRO A 530 -38.58 -2.86 15.88
CA PRO A 530 -37.51 -3.10 16.84
C PRO A 530 -36.46 -1.98 16.73
N GLN A 531 -36.20 -1.29 17.85
CA GLN A 531 -35.08 -0.37 17.96
C GLN A 531 -33.75 -1.09 17.72
N PRO A 532 -32.70 -0.38 17.25
CA PRO A 532 -31.38 -0.97 17.07
C PRO A 532 -30.85 -1.49 18.42
N SER A 533 -30.94 -2.80 18.64
CA SER A 533 -30.17 -3.47 19.68
C SER A 533 -28.71 -3.50 19.24
N PHE A 534 -27.97 -2.48 19.64
CA PHE A 534 -26.54 -2.65 19.85
C PHE A 534 -26.38 -3.69 20.96
N ALA A 535 -25.48 -4.66 20.77
CA ALA A 535 -25.12 -5.57 21.85
C ALA A 535 -24.74 -4.73 23.11
N PRO A 536 -25.22 -5.09 24.32
CA PRO A 536 -24.89 -4.35 25.53
C PRO A 536 -23.35 -4.27 25.66
N GLY A 537 -22.81 -3.05 25.73
CA GLY A 537 -21.37 -2.80 25.95
C GLY A 537 -20.58 -2.23 24.77
N ARG A 538 -21.08 -2.23 23.53
CA ARG A 538 -20.32 -1.69 22.36
C ARG A 538 -20.59 -0.21 22.03
N ALA A 539 -21.70 0.35 22.51
CA ALA A 539 -22.10 1.72 22.22
C ALA A 539 -21.43 2.78 23.12
N GLU A 540 -20.80 2.38 24.22
CA GLU A 540 -20.31 3.29 25.27
C GLU A 540 -18.89 3.85 25.02
N HIS A 541 -18.23 3.48 23.91
CA HIS A 541 -16.85 3.89 23.61
C HIS A 541 -16.67 4.73 22.32
N MET A 542 -17.74 5.36 21.82
CA MET A 542 -17.67 6.21 20.61
C MET A 542 -17.47 7.71 20.90
N ASP A 543 -16.84 8.08 22.03
CA ASP A 543 -16.52 9.49 22.38
C ASP A 543 -15.06 9.88 22.05
N GLY A 544 -14.29 8.99 21.39
CA GLY A 544 -12.91 9.25 20.95
C GLY A 544 -12.85 10.09 19.68
N LYS A 545 -11.86 11.01 19.59
CA LYS A 545 -11.53 11.71 18.34
C LYS A 545 -11.10 10.67 17.29
N ARG A 546 -11.79 10.61 16.15
CA ARG A 546 -11.44 9.70 15.06
C ARG A 546 -10.20 10.21 14.35
N GLU A 547 -9.17 9.38 14.27
CA GLU A 547 -7.88 9.75 13.66
C GLU A 547 -7.60 8.99 12.35
N GLY A 548 -8.48 8.06 11.94
CA GLY A 548 -8.32 7.30 10.70
C GLY A 548 -9.58 6.54 10.26
N THR A 549 -9.46 5.80 9.16
CA THR A 549 -10.59 5.05 8.55
C THR A 549 -10.35 3.54 8.44
N THR A 550 -9.31 3.05 9.11
CA THR A 550 -8.83 1.67 9.01
C THR A 550 -8.48 1.11 10.39
N ILE A 551 -8.20 -0.19 10.44
CA ILE A 551 -7.71 -0.92 11.62
C ILE A 551 -6.35 -0.41 12.11
N TYR A 552 -5.57 0.25 11.26
CA TYR A 552 -4.29 0.87 11.62
C TYR A 552 -4.50 2.22 12.33
N PRO A 553 -3.62 2.60 13.28
CA PRO A 553 -3.77 3.86 13.99
C PRO A 553 -3.58 5.06 13.07
N ARG A 554 -2.59 4.99 12.15
CA ARG A 554 -2.33 6.01 11.13
C ARG A 554 -1.77 5.36 9.87
N LEU A 555 -2.20 5.85 8.71
CA LEU A 555 -1.59 5.53 7.42
C LEU A 555 -1.01 6.79 6.79
N ASN A 556 0.26 6.73 6.40
CA ASN A 556 0.91 7.79 5.64
C ASN A 556 1.98 7.23 4.71
N LEU A 557 2.14 7.87 3.56
CA LEU A 557 3.25 7.65 2.65
C LEU A 557 3.86 9.02 2.34
N GLY A 558 5.14 8.98 2.00
CA GLY A 558 5.82 10.06 1.31
C GLY A 558 6.46 9.53 0.04
N PRO A 559 7.09 10.41 -0.77
CA PRO A 559 7.79 10.01 -1.96
C PRO A 559 8.75 8.82 -1.73
N GLY A 560 8.63 7.77 -2.54
CA GLY A 560 9.48 6.57 -2.42
C GLY A 560 9.16 5.64 -1.24
N GLN A 561 8.19 5.96 -0.37
CA GLN A 561 7.75 5.05 0.69
C GLN A 561 6.70 4.07 0.20
N ARG A 562 6.75 2.81 0.68
CA ARG A 562 5.85 1.73 0.25
C ARG A 562 5.06 1.06 1.38
N TYR A 563 5.31 1.48 2.62
CA TYR A 563 4.67 0.96 3.82
C TYR A 563 3.90 2.09 4.52
N ALA A 564 2.58 2.00 4.52
CA ALA A 564 1.73 3.09 4.99
C ALA A 564 1.68 3.20 6.53
N SER A 565 1.79 2.08 7.24
CA SER A 565 1.97 1.94 8.69
C SER A 565 3.36 1.37 8.97
N LYS A 566 4.07 1.98 9.91
CA LYS A 566 5.51 1.76 10.10
C LYS A 566 5.88 1.26 11.50
N GLY A 567 4.90 0.93 12.33
CA GLY A 567 5.17 0.59 13.72
C GLY A 567 4.17 -0.38 14.33
N ALA A 568 4.38 -0.67 15.60
CA ALA A 568 3.50 -1.46 16.42
C ALA A 568 3.63 -1.06 17.90
N TYR A 569 2.63 -1.44 18.70
CA TYR A 569 2.71 -1.41 20.16
C TYR A 569 3.25 -2.74 20.69
N ILE A 570 3.86 -2.73 21.87
CA ILE A 570 3.81 -3.90 22.75
C ILE A 570 2.58 -3.74 23.63
N ALA A 571 1.69 -4.72 23.61
CA ALA A 571 0.40 -4.66 24.30
C ALA A 571 0.15 -5.94 25.11
N HIS A 572 -0.73 -5.88 26.10
CA HIS A 572 -1.13 -7.02 26.92
C HIS A 572 -2.62 -6.96 27.26
N TYR A 573 -3.16 -8.08 27.72
CA TYR A 573 -4.56 -8.19 28.16
C TYR A 573 -4.74 -7.57 29.55
N ASP A 574 -5.76 -6.76 29.73
CA ASP A 574 -6.07 -6.16 31.04
C ASP A 574 -6.53 -7.25 32.04
N ALA A 575 -5.99 -7.21 33.25
CA ALA A 575 -6.29 -8.21 34.28
C ALA A 575 -7.73 -8.10 34.84
N SER A 576 -8.30 -6.89 34.83
CA SER A 576 -9.66 -6.61 35.30
C SER A 576 -10.71 -6.68 34.20
N ALA A 577 -10.30 -6.53 32.95
CA ALA A 577 -11.12 -6.67 31.75
C ALA A 577 -10.39 -7.51 30.69
N PRO A 578 -10.42 -8.86 30.77
CA PRO A 578 -9.62 -9.75 29.92
C PRO A 578 -9.91 -9.70 28.41
N ASP A 579 -10.91 -8.95 27.99
CA ASP A 579 -11.23 -8.67 26.58
C ASP A 579 -10.68 -7.31 26.09
N LEU A 580 -10.12 -6.51 27.00
CA LEU A 580 -9.47 -5.24 26.73
C LEU A 580 -7.97 -5.43 26.52
N LEU A 581 -7.44 -4.81 25.47
CA LEU A 581 -6.02 -4.76 25.19
C LEU A 581 -5.45 -3.39 25.59
N VAL A 582 -4.41 -3.39 26.41
CA VAL A 582 -3.73 -2.19 26.91
C VAL A 582 -2.31 -2.14 26.38
N THR A 583 -1.85 -0.97 25.98
CA THR A 583 -0.48 -0.76 25.47
C THR A 583 0.51 -0.61 26.61
N GLU A 584 1.55 -1.45 26.64
CA GLU A 584 2.69 -1.34 27.55
C GLU A 584 3.68 -0.26 27.10
N THR A 585 3.82 -0.08 25.78
CA THR A 585 4.73 0.90 25.19
C THR A 585 3.96 1.98 24.42
N PRO A 586 4.58 3.16 24.21
CA PRO A 586 4.22 4.02 23.09
C PRO A 586 4.33 3.29 21.74
N TRP A 587 3.87 3.93 20.66
CA TRP A 587 4.01 3.40 19.31
C TRP A 587 5.49 3.32 18.91
N ILE A 588 6.00 2.11 18.66
CA ILE A 588 7.39 1.87 18.30
C ILE A 588 7.50 1.88 16.77
N VAL A 589 8.35 2.76 16.23
CA VAL A 589 8.82 2.73 14.84
C VAL A 589 10.28 2.30 14.87
N PRO A 590 10.62 1.10 14.36
CA PRO A 590 11.96 0.52 14.53
C PRO A 590 13.04 1.15 13.66
#